data_AF-A0A519INT3-F1
#
_entry.id   AF-A0A519INT3-F1
#
_cell.length_a   1.000
_cell.length_b   1.000
_cell.length_c   1.000
_cell.angle_alpha   90.00
_cell.angle_beta   90.00
_cell.angle_gamma   90.00
#
_symmetry.space_group_name_H-M   'P 1'
#
loop_
_entity.id
_entity.type
_entity.pdbx_description
1 polymer ?
#
loop_
_entity_poly.entity_id
_entity_poly.type
_entity_poly.pdbx_seq_one_letter_code
_entity_poly.pdbx_strand_id
1 'polypeptide(L)'
;MNHRFQCQCAKVGGEVADTRSAIHAICYCRDCQAYAHHLGQSDAVLDALAGTEVVGTHARNVSFTRGTDQLACVSLSEGGLLRWYARCCNTPLANTGRDWRMPYVGLVHLCLRGGDAPLAPAFVPVQMHLETASAKGTPPRMGWSKVRALLGFMPGIVASRFSGSYRRTPFFTPTGAPVVAVRVLSAAERAQAMAAL
;
A
#
# COMPACT_ATOMS: atom_id res chain seq x y z
N MET A 1 -19.30 3.35 2.95
CA MET A 1 -19.08 1.99 3.48
C MET A 1 -17.67 1.94 4.02
N ASN A 2 -17.47 1.27 5.14
CA ASN A 2 -16.16 1.03 5.72
C ASN A 2 -15.76 -0.42 5.44
N HIS A 3 -14.47 -0.66 5.23
CA HIS A 3 -13.91 -2.00 5.07
C HIS A 3 -12.87 -2.26 6.15
N ARG A 4 -12.94 -3.41 6.82
CA ARG A 4 -12.00 -3.77 7.86
C ARG A 4 -10.71 -4.30 7.23
N PHE A 5 -9.57 -3.89 7.77
CA PHE A 5 -8.27 -4.49 7.46
C PHE A 5 -7.64 -5.10 8.71
N GLN A 6 -6.83 -6.14 8.53
CA GLN A 6 -6.05 -6.76 9.61
C GLN A 6 -4.82 -7.48 9.08
N CYS A 7 -3.79 -7.61 9.91
CA CYS A 7 -2.69 -8.54 9.59
C CYS A 7 -3.16 -9.99 9.69
N GLN A 8 -2.37 -10.93 9.15
CA GLN A 8 -2.75 -12.35 9.11
C GLN A 8 -2.98 -12.97 10.49
N CYS A 9 -2.19 -12.58 11.50
CA CYS A 9 -2.41 -13.04 12.88
C CYS A 9 -3.46 -12.20 13.65
N ALA A 10 -4.15 -11.29 12.97
CA ALA A 10 -5.20 -10.42 13.48
C ALA A 10 -4.81 -9.49 14.66
N LYS A 11 -3.54 -9.41 15.05
CA LYS A 11 -3.07 -8.52 16.13
C LYS A 11 -3.13 -7.04 15.77
N VAL A 12 -2.85 -6.70 14.51
CA VAL A 12 -2.99 -5.36 13.96
C VAL A 12 -4.26 -5.29 13.13
N GLY A 13 -5.02 -4.22 13.25
CA GLY A 13 -6.13 -3.98 12.34
C GLY A 13 -6.81 -2.64 12.54
N GLY A 14 -7.78 -2.39 11.67
CA GLY A 14 -8.40 -1.08 11.53
C GLY A 14 -9.46 -1.06 10.44
N GLU A 15 -9.77 0.13 9.96
CA GLU A 15 -10.78 0.36 8.94
C GLU A 15 -10.29 1.29 7.84
N VAL A 16 -10.84 1.08 6.65
CA VAL A 16 -10.78 1.96 5.50
C VAL A 16 -12.18 2.50 5.23
N ALA A 17 -12.40 3.78 5.50
CA ALA A 17 -13.63 4.48 5.16
C ALA A 17 -13.67 4.87 3.67
N ASP A 18 -14.86 5.24 3.20
CA ASP A 18 -15.10 5.76 1.85
C ASP A 18 -14.51 4.89 0.72
N THR A 19 -14.76 3.58 0.80
CA THR A 19 -14.19 2.57 -0.11
C THR A 19 -14.53 2.79 -1.58
N ARG A 20 -15.62 3.52 -1.88
CA ARG A 20 -16.06 3.88 -3.24
C ARG A 20 -15.17 4.93 -3.91
N SER A 21 -14.49 5.75 -3.11
CA SER A 21 -13.53 6.76 -3.60
C SER A 21 -12.13 6.18 -3.85
N ALA A 22 -11.89 4.94 -3.41
CA ALA A 22 -10.60 4.29 -3.57
C ALA A 22 -10.34 3.93 -5.04
N ILE A 23 -9.07 3.94 -5.41
CA ILE A 23 -8.58 3.39 -6.67
C ILE A 23 -8.02 2.01 -6.43
N HIS A 24 -8.14 1.12 -7.40
CA HIS A 24 -7.67 -0.25 -7.29
C HIS A 24 -6.69 -0.57 -8.41
N ALA A 25 -5.48 -0.99 -8.07
CA ALA A 25 -4.42 -1.25 -9.03
C ALA A 25 -3.62 -2.51 -8.69
N ILE A 26 -2.92 -3.05 -9.66
CA ILE A 26 -1.85 -4.03 -9.46
C ILE A 26 -0.54 -3.38 -9.91
N CYS A 27 0.47 -3.38 -9.04
CA CYS A 27 1.79 -2.83 -9.33
C CYS A 27 2.82 -3.94 -9.54
N TYR A 28 3.54 -3.89 -10.65
CA TYR A 28 4.55 -4.89 -11.04
C TYR A 28 5.99 -4.41 -10.85
N CYS A 29 6.20 -3.27 -10.19
CA CYS A 29 7.56 -2.74 -10.05
C CYS A 29 8.44 -3.69 -9.21
N ARG A 30 9.75 -3.70 -9.53
CA ARG A 30 10.75 -4.47 -8.79
C ARG A 30 10.75 -4.20 -7.29
N ASP A 31 10.45 -2.96 -6.89
CA ASP A 31 10.37 -2.59 -5.49
C ASP A 31 9.18 -3.24 -4.76
N CYS A 32 8.03 -3.43 -5.42
CA CYS A 32 6.90 -4.17 -4.82
C CYS A 32 7.23 -5.66 -4.67
N GLN A 33 7.87 -6.24 -5.69
CA GLN A 33 8.33 -7.63 -5.65
C GLN A 33 9.37 -7.84 -4.54
N ALA A 34 10.43 -7.02 -4.53
CA ALA A 34 11.49 -7.07 -3.52
C ALA A 34 10.94 -6.86 -2.10
N TYR A 35 9.96 -5.98 -1.92
CA TYR A 35 9.31 -5.80 -0.62
C TYR A 35 8.59 -7.07 -0.14
N ALA A 36 7.86 -7.74 -1.03
CA ALA A 36 7.18 -9.00 -0.70
C ALA A 36 8.18 -10.09 -0.32
N HIS A 37 9.28 -10.24 -1.08
CA HIS A 37 10.37 -11.16 -0.75
C HIS A 37 11.08 -10.81 0.57
N HIS A 38 11.37 -9.53 0.80
CA HIS A 38 12.00 -9.05 2.04
C HIS A 38 11.18 -9.43 3.28
N LEU A 39 9.85 -9.39 3.18
CA LEU A 39 8.95 -9.78 4.27
C LEU A 39 8.75 -11.30 4.40
N GLY A 40 9.27 -12.10 3.46
CA GLY A 40 8.96 -13.53 3.37
C GLY A 40 7.48 -13.79 3.05
N GLN A 41 6.85 -12.88 2.30
CA GLN A 41 5.41 -12.91 1.98
C GLN A 41 5.17 -12.96 0.46
N SER A 42 6.18 -13.29 -0.35
CA SER A 42 6.05 -13.32 -1.82
C SER A 42 4.87 -14.16 -2.28
N ASP A 43 4.71 -15.35 -1.71
CA ASP A 43 3.71 -16.32 -2.15
C ASP A 43 2.28 -15.88 -1.82
N ALA A 44 2.12 -15.08 -0.76
CA ALA A 44 0.83 -14.55 -0.33
C ALA A 44 0.50 -13.18 -0.97
N VAL A 45 1.52 -12.41 -1.38
CA VAL A 45 1.36 -11.03 -1.87
C VAL A 45 1.37 -10.94 -3.38
N LEU A 46 2.22 -11.71 -4.05
CA LEU A 46 2.45 -11.59 -5.48
C LEU A 46 1.48 -12.47 -6.27
N ASP A 47 0.85 -11.90 -7.29
CA ASP A 47 0.08 -12.66 -8.27
C ASP A 47 1.01 -13.48 -9.20
N ALA A 48 0.40 -14.28 -10.08
CA ALA A 48 1.14 -15.12 -11.04
C ALA A 48 2.07 -14.34 -11.99
N LEU A 49 1.85 -13.03 -12.16
CA LEU A 49 2.67 -12.13 -12.98
C LEU A 49 3.64 -11.29 -12.12
N ALA A 50 3.83 -11.65 -10.85
CA ALA A 50 4.63 -10.93 -9.85
C ALA A 50 4.12 -9.51 -9.54
N GLY A 51 2.80 -9.31 -9.62
CA GLY A 51 2.11 -8.07 -9.28
C GLY A 51 1.63 -8.04 -7.84
N THR A 52 1.70 -6.89 -7.19
CA THR A 52 1.05 -6.63 -5.89
C THR A 52 -0.24 -5.85 -6.09
N GLU A 53 -1.38 -6.44 -5.71
CA GLU A 53 -2.67 -5.75 -5.68
C GLU A 53 -2.72 -4.72 -4.54
N VAL A 54 -3.11 -3.49 -4.87
CA VAL A 54 -3.07 -2.32 -3.99
C VAL A 54 -4.36 -1.52 -4.13
N VAL A 55 -4.98 -1.20 -3.00
CA VAL A 55 -6.09 -0.26 -2.91
C VAL A 55 -5.56 1.10 -2.45
N GLY A 56 -5.60 2.09 -3.35
CA GLY A 56 -5.20 3.46 -3.09
C GLY A 56 -6.35 4.30 -2.52
N THR A 57 -6.11 5.00 -1.42
CA THR A 57 -7.07 5.91 -0.78
C THR A 57 -6.36 7.10 -0.16
N HIS A 58 -7.13 8.02 0.43
CA HIS A 58 -6.59 9.12 1.22
C HIS A 58 -6.28 8.67 2.65
N ALA A 59 -5.16 9.13 3.22
CA ALA A 59 -4.73 8.75 4.58
C ALA A 59 -5.79 8.97 5.68
N ARG A 60 -6.63 10.00 5.55
CA ARG A 60 -7.73 10.29 6.47
C ARG A 60 -8.81 9.21 6.50
N ASN A 61 -8.88 8.37 5.47
CA ASN A 61 -9.82 7.28 5.38
C ASN A 61 -9.30 6.03 6.09
N VAL A 62 -8.04 6.01 6.54
CA VAL A 62 -7.44 4.87 7.23
C VAL A 62 -7.38 5.16 8.72
N SER A 63 -7.87 4.24 9.53
CA SER A 63 -7.76 4.30 11.00
C SER A 63 -7.33 2.94 11.54
N PHE A 64 -6.36 2.91 12.45
CA PHE A 64 -6.05 1.71 13.23
C PHE A 64 -6.97 1.65 14.44
N THR A 65 -7.55 0.49 14.71
CA THR A 65 -8.39 0.24 15.89
C THR A 65 -7.68 -0.62 16.94
N ARG A 66 -6.60 -1.32 16.56
CA ARG A 66 -5.77 -2.13 17.48
C ARG A 66 -4.36 -2.39 16.93
N GLY A 67 -3.43 -2.73 17.83
CA GLY A 67 -2.11 -3.26 17.50
C GLY A 67 -1.13 -2.25 16.88
N THR A 68 -1.29 -0.96 17.19
CA THR A 68 -0.39 0.09 16.70
C THR A 68 1.03 -0.04 17.24
N ASP A 69 1.21 -0.68 18.40
CA ASP A 69 2.50 -1.07 18.98
C ASP A 69 3.25 -2.11 18.12
N GLN A 70 2.55 -2.85 17.28
CA GLN A 70 3.12 -3.82 16.33
C GLN A 70 3.38 -3.23 14.94
N LEU A 71 3.08 -1.94 14.74
CA LEU A 71 3.36 -1.26 13.49
C LEU A 71 4.87 -1.09 13.30
N ALA A 72 5.32 -1.30 12.07
CA ALA A 72 6.71 -1.12 11.66
C ALA A 72 6.75 -0.47 10.27
N CYS A 73 7.85 0.21 9.98
CA CYS A 73 8.07 0.85 8.69
C CYS A 73 9.46 0.49 8.15
N VAL A 74 9.51 0.06 6.89
CA VAL A 74 10.75 -0.17 6.15
C VAL A 74 10.74 0.69 4.88
N SER A 75 11.90 1.09 4.42
CA SER A 75 12.09 1.63 3.07
C SER A 75 13.22 0.89 2.38
N LEU A 76 13.04 0.57 1.10
CA LEU A 76 14.06 -0.17 0.34
C LEU A 76 15.28 0.69 -0.02
N SER A 77 15.15 2.02 0.09
CA SER A 77 16.21 2.99 -0.16
C SER A 77 15.93 4.30 0.59
N GLU A 78 16.93 5.16 0.72
CA GLU A 78 16.80 6.48 1.36
C GLU A 78 15.72 7.38 0.74
N GLY A 79 15.49 7.26 -0.57
CA GLY A 79 14.46 8.02 -1.29
C GLY A 79 13.15 7.25 -1.54
N GLY A 80 13.10 5.96 -1.18
CA GLY A 80 12.00 5.08 -1.53
C GLY A 80 10.71 5.34 -0.76
N LEU A 81 9.62 4.66 -1.13
CA LEU A 81 8.37 4.70 -0.38
C LEU A 81 8.56 4.22 1.06
N LEU A 82 7.70 4.72 1.94
CA LEU A 82 7.54 4.19 3.29
C LEU A 82 6.57 3.01 3.23
N ARG A 83 7.05 1.83 3.62
CA ARG A 83 6.31 0.57 3.53
C ARG A 83 5.99 0.09 4.94
N TRP A 84 4.72 0.18 5.29
CA TRP A 84 4.16 -0.11 6.60
C TRP A 84 3.74 -1.58 6.67
N TYR A 85 4.15 -2.27 7.73
CA TYR A 85 3.83 -3.68 7.95
C TYR A 85 3.58 -3.98 9.42
N ALA A 86 2.93 -5.12 9.68
CA ALA A 86 2.74 -5.65 11.03
C ALA A 86 3.95 -6.51 11.41
N ARG A 87 4.77 -6.07 12.36
CA ARG A 87 5.96 -6.78 12.84
C ARG A 87 5.67 -8.17 13.41
N CYS A 88 4.47 -8.36 13.97
CA CYS A 88 4.06 -9.62 14.58
C CYS A 88 3.96 -10.82 13.62
N CYS A 89 3.79 -10.59 12.31
CA CYS A 89 3.69 -11.67 11.31
C CYS A 89 4.16 -11.24 9.92
N ASN A 90 4.93 -10.16 9.83
CA ASN A 90 5.42 -9.55 8.59
C ASN A 90 4.34 -9.24 7.54
N THR A 91 3.06 -9.13 7.91
CA THR A 91 2.02 -8.81 6.92
C THR A 91 2.18 -7.37 6.42
N PRO A 92 2.35 -7.15 5.11
CA PRO A 92 2.36 -5.80 4.55
C PRO A 92 0.98 -5.16 4.71
N LEU A 93 0.96 -3.90 5.13
CA LEU A 93 -0.29 -3.17 5.40
C LEU A 93 -0.51 -2.06 4.37
N ALA A 94 0.41 -1.11 4.29
CA ALA A 94 0.22 0.10 3.50
C ALA A 94 1.54 0.67 2.97
N ASN A 95 1.45 1.50 1.94
CA ASN A 95 2.57 2.26 1.39
C ASN A 95 2.21 3.74 1.35
N THR A 96 3.12 4.61 1.76
CA THR A 96 2.96 6.07 1.69
C THR A 96 4.19 6.73 1.07
N GLY A 97 4.00 7.92 0.51
CA GLY A 97 5.12 8.79 0.15
C GLY A 97 5.86 9.30 1.39
N ARG A 98 7.06 9.85 1.20
CA ARG A 98 7.82 10.55 2.25
C ARG A 98 7.29 11.95 2.53
N ASP A 99 6.81 12.65 1.49
CA ASP A 99 6.04 13.88 1.68
C ASP A 99 4.63 13.55 2.17
N TRP A 100 4.44 13.56 3.49
CA TRP A 100 3.14 13.35 4.14
C TRP A 100 2.05 14.35 3.72
N ARG A 101 2.42 15.47 3.09
CA ARG A 101 1.49 16.46 2.51
C ARG A 101 0.88 15.98 1.20
N MET A 102 1.33 14.82 0.69
CA MET A 102 0.68 14.01 -0.33
C MET A 102 0.05 12.80 0.37
N PRO A 103 -1.17 12.93 0.94
CA PRO A 103 -1.75 11.91 1.83
C PRO A 103 -2.36 10.74 1.07
N TYR A 104 -1.64 10.22 0.08
CA TYR A 104 -1.93 8.98 -0.59
C TYR A 104 -1.48 7.79 0.28
N VAL A 105 -2.33 6.77 0.36
CA VAL A 105 -2.02 5.50 1.01
C VAL A 105 -2.43 4.37 0.08
N GLY A 106 -1.49 3.50 -0.28
CA GLY A 106 -1.76 2.27 -1.00
C GLY A 106 -1.76 1.08 -0.05
N LEU A 107 -2.94 0.57 0.33
CA LEU A 107 -3.09 -0.63 1.15
C LEU A 107 -2.83 -1.89 0.34
N VAL A 108 -2.01 -2.80 0.86
CA VAL A 108 -1.69 -4.08 0.21
C VAL A 108 -2.82 -5.06 0.46
N HIS A 109 -3.29 -5.73 -0.61
CA HIS A 109 -4.48 -6.61 -0.58
C HIS A 109 -4.48 -7.64 0.54
N LEU A 110 -3.31 -8.16 0.91
CA LEU A 110 -3.16 -9.21 1.92
C LEU A 110 -3.70 -8.82 3.30
N CYS A 111 -3.71 -7.52 3.65
CA CYS A 111 -4.32 -7.08 4.90
C CYS A 111 -5.81 -6.73 4.77
N LEU A 112 -6.33 -6.64 3.55
CA LEU A 112 -7.71 -6.31 3.24
C LEU A 112 -8.58 -7.56 3.05
N ARG A 113 -7.97 -8.73 2.80
CA ARG A 113 -8.70 -9.98 2.60
C ARG A 113 -8.86 -10.75 3.90
N GLY A 114 -10.03 -11.37 4.08
CA GLY A 114 -10.27 -12.41 5.08
C GLY A 114 -10.13 -13.79 4.45
N GLY A 115 -8.91 -14.17 4.02
CA GLY A 115 -8.65 -15.40 3.25
C GLY A 115 -8.60 -15.15 1.74
N ASP A 116 -9.07 -16.09 0.92
CA ASP A 116 -9.05 -15.98 -0.56
C ASP A 116 -10.23 -15.18 -1.14
N ALA A 117 -11.02 -14.54 -0.28
CA ALA A 117 -12.18 -13.76 -0.71
C ALA A 117 -11.74 -12.57 -1.59
N PRO A 118 -12.42 -12.33 -2.73
CA PRO A 118 -12.21 -11.14 -3.52
C PRO A 118 -12.42 -9.86 -2.69
N LEU A 119 -11.68 -8.80 -3.02
CA LEU A 119 -11.92 -7.47 -2.43
C LEU A 119 -13.23 -6.82 -2.93
N ALA A 120 -13.82 -7.37 -3.99
CA ALA A 120 -15.15 -7.00 -4.45
C ALA A 120 -16.22 -7.69 -3.57
N PRO A 121 -17.33 -7.01 -3.21
CA PRO A 121 -17.78 -5.70 -3.71
C PRO A 121 -17.32 -4.50 -2.86
N ALA A 122 -16.48 -4.71 -1.84
CA ALA A 122 -16.13 -3.64 -0.91
C ALA A 122 -15.39 -2.48 -1.59
N PHE A 123 -14.57 -2.78 -2.59
CA PHE A 123 -13.84 -1.82 -3.42
C PHE A 123 -14.21 -1.94 -4.90
N VAL A 124 -13.84 -0.93 -5.68
CA VAL A 124 -13.95 -0.96 -7.14
C VAL A 124 -13.10 -2.09 -7.73
N PRO A 125 -13.48 -2.70 -8.87
CA PRO A 125 -12.64 -3.68 -9.56
C PRO A 125 -11.25 -3.11 -9.89
N VAL A 126 -10.27 -3.98 -10.12
CA VAL A 126 -8.92 -3.54 -10.56
C VAL A 126 -9.04 -2.66 -11.80
N GLN A 127 -8.66 -1.40 -11.64
CA GLN A 127 -8.71 -0.38 -12.69
C GLN A 127 -7.37 -0.30 -13.41
N MET A 128 -6.23 -0.54 -12.76
CA MET A 128 -4.91 -0.21 -13.33
C MET A 128 -3.88 -1.31 -13.14
N HIS A 129 -2.98 -1.42 -14.11
CA HIS A 129 -1.76 -2.22 -14.03
C HIS A 129 -0.58 -1.24 -14.16
N LEU A 130 0.22 -1.11 -13.11
CA LEU A 130 1.29 -0.11 -12.99
C LEU A 130 2.66 -0.77 -13.15
N GLU A 131 3.62 -0.06 -13.73
CA GLU A 131 5.02 -0.50 -13.82
C GLU A 131 5.17 -1.90 -14.44
N THR A 132 4.42 -2.19 -15.50
CA THR A 132 4.30 -3.53 -16.10
C THR A 132 5.57 -4.06 -16.76
N ALA A 133 6.61 -3.23 -16.91
CA ALA A 133 7.88 -3.62 -17.52
C ALA A 133 8.64 -4.69 -16.72
N SER A 134 8.35 -4.85 -15.43
CA SER A 134 8.97 -5.86 -14.55
C SER A 134 8.04 -7.04 -14.22
N ALA A 135 6.93 -7.19 -14.93
CA ALA A 135 6.00 -8.31 -14.74
C ALA A 135 6.59 -9.63 -15.27
N LYS A 136 6.25 -10.75 -14.63
CA LYS A 136 6.55 -12.12 -15.10
C LYS A 136 5.55 -12.55 -16.19
N GLY A 137 5.55 -11.84 -17.31
CA GLY A 137 4.65 -12.07 -18.45
C GLY A 137 4.04 -10.76 -18.95
N THR A 138 2.87 -10.85 -19.58
CA THR A 138 2.20 -9.68 -20.20
C THR A 138 0.93 -9.32 -19.44
N PRO A 139 0.96 -8.30 -18.56
CA PRO A 139 -0.25 -7.80 -17.91
C PRO A 139 -1.27 -7.26 -18.93
N PRO A 140 -2.57 -7.23 -18.58
CA PRO A 140 -3.60 -6.61 -19.40
C PRO A 140 -3.26 -5.15 -19.75
N ARG A 141 -3.50 -4.76 -21.00
CA ARG A 141 -3.28 -3.38 -21.44
C ARG A 141 -4.18 -2.39 -20.68
N MET A 142 -3.64 -1.19 -20.45
CA MET A 142 -4.37 -0.09 -19.83
C MET A 142 -5.22 0.64 -20.88
N GLY A 143 -6.54 0.51 -20.82
CA GLY A 143 -7.48 1.29 -21.63
C GLY A 143 -7.80 2.67 -21.06
N TRP A 144 -8.39 3.53 -21.91
CA TRP A 144 -8.69 4.95 -21.62
C TRP A 144 -9.59 5.21 -20.40
N SER A 145 -10.51 4.30 -20.10
CA SER A 145 -11.39 4.39 -18.90
C SER A 145 -10.60 4.41 -17.58
N LYS A 146 -9.37 3.90 -17.59
CA LYS A 146 -8.49 3.74 -16.43
C LYS A 146 -7.69 5.02 -16.14
N VAL A 147 -7.32 5.78 -17.17
CA VAL A 147 -6.74 7.14 -17.04
C VAL A 147 -7.74 8.10 -16.39
N ARG A 148 -9.03 7.95 -16.71
CA ARG A 148 -10.11 8.73 -16.09
C ARG A 148 -10.25 8.50 -14.58
N ALA A 149 -10.02 7.26 -14.11
CA ALA A 149 -10.04 6.95 -12.68
C ALA A 149 -8.91 7.68 -11.93
N LEU A 150 -7.69 7.67 -12.48
CA LEU A 150 -6.56 8.39 -11.90
C LEU A 150 -6.79 9.92 -11.87
N LEU A 151 -7.29 10.47 -12.98
CA LEU A 151 -7.63 11.90 -13.09
C LEU A 151 -8.74 12.33 -12.12
N GLY A 152 -9.66 11.43 -11.75
CA GLY A 152 -10.68 11.71 -10.74
C GLY A 152 -10.14 11.66 -9.30
N PHE A 153 -9.12 10.85 -9.03
CA PHE A 153 -8.58 10.63 -7.69
C PHE A 153 -7.54 11.70 -7.27
N MET A 154 -6.64 12.07 -8.19
CA MET A 154 -5.53 12.99 -7.89
C MET A 154 -5.94 14.38 -7.40
N PRO A 155 -7.00 15.03 -7.93
CA PRO A 155 -7.44 16.33 -7.44
C PRO A 155 -7.78 16.34 -5.95
N GLY A 156 -8.36 15.26 -5.42
CA GLY A 156 -8.67 15.14 -4.00
C GLY A 156 -7.41 15.05 -3.12
N ILE A 157 -6.38 14.35 -3.59
CA ILE A 157 -5.06 14.29 -2.93
C ILE A 157 -4.38 15.67 -2.96
N VAL A 158 -4.43 16.38 -4.08
CA VAL A 158 -3.82 17.72 -4.20
C VAL A 158 -4.59 18.77 -3.38
N ALA A 159 -5.93 18.77 -3.43
CA ALA A 159 -6.79 19.67 -2.64
C ALA A 159 -6.60 19.48 -1.12
N SER A 160 -6.18 18.28 -0.69
CA SER A 160 -5.89 18.01 0.71
C SER A 160 -4.77 18.89 1.26
N ARG A 161 -3.79 19.25 0.42
CA ARG A 161 -2.65 20.11 0.78
C ARG A 161 -3.10 21.51 1.17
N PHE A 162 -4.11 22.03 0.46
CA PHE A 162 -4.68 23.37 0.69
C PHE A 162 -5.67 23.38 1.87
N SER A 163 -6.51 22.35 1.99
CA SER A 163 -7.47 22.23 3.09
C SER A 163 -6.83 21.87 4.44
N GLY A 164 -5.54 21.49 4.46
CA GLY A 164 -4.87 20.96 5.65
C GLY A 164 -5.31 19.55 6.05
N SER A 165 -6.24 18.94 5.31
CA SER A 165 -6.77 17.62 5.63
C SER A 165 -5.76 16.47 5.50
N TYR A 166 -4.60 16.72 4.87
CA TYR A 166 -3.46 15.81 4.87
C TYR A 166 -2.93 15.49 6.28
N ARG A 167 -3.13 16.40 7.25
CA ARG A 167 -2.73 16.19 8.66
C ARG A 167 -3.53 15.08 9.35
N ARG A 168 -4.69 14.70 8.80
CA ARG A 168 -5.48 13.56 9.28
C ARG A 168 -4.91 12.30 8.68
N THR A 169 -4.00 11.67 9.40
CA THR A 169 -3.31 10.45 8.97
C THR A 169 -2.88 9.64 10.19
N PRO A 170 -2.96 8.31 10.14
CA PRO A 170 -2.42 7.46 11.20
C PRO A 170 -0.91 7.19 11.06
N PHE A 171 -0.29 7.62 9.95
CA PHE A 171 1.09 7.25 9.59
C PHE A 171 2.12 8.30 9.98
N PHE A 172 1.70 9.54 10.19
CA PHE A 172 2.60 10.65 10.50
C PHE A 172 2.11 11.41 11.72
N THR A 173 3.07 11.85 12.53
CA THR A 173 2.87 12.76 13.66
C THR A 173 2.41 14.15 13.18
N PRO A 174 1.92 15.03 14.07
CA PRO A 174 1.54 16.40 13.71
C PRO A 174 2.67 17.26 13.11
N THR A 175 3.93 16.86 13.29
CA THR A 175 5.11 17.51 12.70
C THR A 175 5.52 16.92 11.35
N GLY A 176 4.91 15.81 10.94
CA GLY A 176 5.20 15.13 9.68
C GLY A 176 6.25 14.02 9.75
N ALA A 177 6.78 13.74 10.95
CA ALA A 177 7.62 12.56 11.14
C ALA A 177 6.76 11.28 11.14
N PRO A 178 7.24 10.16 10.55
CA PRO A 178 6.60 8.85 10.67
C PRO A 178 6.33 8.47 12.14
N VAL A 179 5.19 7.83 12.43
CA VAL A 179 4.81 7.46 13.81
C VAL A 179 5.67 6.33 14.41
N VAL A 180 6.45 5.64 13.59
CA VAL A 180 7.46 4.65 14.01
C VAL A 180 8.76 4.91 13.26
N ALA A 181 9.89 4.48 13.83
CA ALA A 181 11.19 4.60 13.17
C ALA A 181 11.19 3.90 11.81
N VAL A 182 11.71 4.59 10.79
CA VAL A 182 11.86 4.04 9.44
C VAL A 182 13.18 3.31 9.36
N ARG A 183 13.14 1.99 9.13
CA ARG A 183 14.34 1.22 8.83
C ARG A 183 14.61 1.26 7.32
N VAL A 184 15.72 1.86 6.91
CA VAL A 184 16.18 1.77 5.51
C VAL A 184 16.96 0.47 5.35
N LEU A 185 16.67 -0.30 4.30
CA LEU A 185 17.46 -1.51 4.00
C LEU A 185 18.90 -1.13 3.67
N SER A 186 19.84 -1.92 4.19
CA SER A 186 21.22 -1.88 3.72
C SER A 186 21.32 -2.29 2.25
N ALA A 187 22.43 -1.93 1.60
CA ALA A 187 22.67 -2.31 0.21
C ALA A 187 22.64 -3.84 0.01
N ALA A 188 23.17 -4.60 0.99
CA ALA A 188 23.17 -6.06 0.97
C ALA A 188 21.76 -6.65 1.09
N GLU A 189 20.96 -6.19 2.06
CA GLU A 189 19.56 -6.64 2.21
C GLU A 189 18.73 -6.31 0.97
N ARG A 190 18.91 -5.11 0.40
CA ARG A 190 18.24 -4.71 -0.83
C ARG A 190 18.65 -5.60 -2.00
N ALA A 191 19.95 -5.88 -2.16
CA ALA A 191 20.44 -6.76 -3.22
C ALA A 191 19.88 -8.19 -3.07
N GLN A 192 19.84 -8.72 -1.85
CA GLN A 192 19.24 -10.03 -1.55
C GLN A 192 17.75 -10.06 -1.93
N ALA A 193 16.99 -9.05 -1.52
CA ALA A 193 15.57 -8.94 -1.88
C ALA A 193 15.36 -8.83 -3.39
N MET A 194 16.25 -8.13 -4.10
CA MET A 194 16.22 -7.94 -5.56
C MET A 194 16.64 -9.18 -6.35
N ALA A 195 17.47 -10.05 -5.77
CA ALA A 195 17.93 -11.29 -6.39
C ALA A 195 16.86 -12.40 -6.39
N ALA A 196 15.80 -12.23 -5.58
CA ALA A 196 14.70 -13.20 -5.47
C ALA A 196 13.57 -12.99 -6.50
N LEU A 197 13.66 -11.94 -7.32
CA LEU A 197 12.68 -11.59 -8.36
C LEU A 197 12.82 -12.54 -9.55
#